data_AF-A0A914YCE5-F1
#
_entry.id   AF-A0A914YCE5-F1
#
_cell.length_a   1.000
_cell.length_b   1.000
_cell.length_c   1.000
_cell.angle_alpha   90.00
_cell.angle_beta   90.00
_cell.angle_gamma   90.00
#
_symmetry.space_group_name_H-M   'P 1'
#
loop_
_entity.id
_entity.type
_entity.pdbx_description
1 polymer ?
#
loop_
_entity_poly.entity_id
_entity_poly.type
_entity_poly.pdbx_seq_one_letter_code
_entity_poly.pdbx_strand_id
1 'polypeptide(L)'
;MFNQQVLYETDLKALRGWNVFFYLWDHMSAPVQATLPQAKGAWHSSEIYYVFDQLIRPADVLGPEELKVQKYYADIFAQFAYTGNPRTPENHFPQYDLITRRSLWIDPTLSIKWNWITERRLFWAQHVTKFNFNILRGRTRWEIISGSPLDN
;
A
#
# COMPACT_ATOMS: atom_id res chain seq x y z
N MET A 1 -10.34 -1.96 1.10
CA MET A 1 -10.94 -0.76 0.48
C MET A 1 -9.88 0.16 -0.14
N PHE A 2 -8.69 0.29 0.44
CA PHE A 2 -7.67 1.26 0.02
C PHE A 2 -7.01 1.02 -1.36
N ASN A 3 -6.54 -0.21 -1.64
CA ASN A 3 -5.59 -0.43 -2.74
C ASN A 3 -6.11 -0.05 -4.12
N GLN A 4 -7.41 -0.25 -4.39
CA GLN A 4 -7.96 -0.01 -5.72
C GLN A 4 -7.96 1.48 -6.10
N GLN A 5 -8.34 2.34 -5.16
CA GLN A 5 -8.41 3.79 -5.40
C GLN A 5 -7.01 4.37 -5.58
N VAL A 6 -6.05 3.94 -4.75
CA VAL A 6 -4.65 4.36 -4.90
C VAL A 6 -4.09 3.91 -6.25
N LEU A 7 -4.34 2.65 -6.67
CA LEU A 7 -3.90 2.17 -7.98
C LEU A 7 -4.53 2.94 -9.15
N TYR A 8 -5.81 3.28 -9.05
CA TYR A 8 -6.49 4.09 -10.06
C TYR A 8 -5.84 5.49 -10.18
N GLU A 9 -5.58 6.15 -9.06
CA GLU A 9 -4.93 7.46 -9.04
C GLU A 9 -3.48 7.40 -9.55
N THR A 10 -2.74 6.34 -9.21
CA THR A 10 -1.38 6.08 -9.72
C THR A 10 -1.38 6.00 -11.25
N ASP A 11 -2.30 5.21 -11.83
CA ASP A 11 -2.44 5.11 -13.29
C ASP A 11 -2.82 6.46 -13.92
N LEU A 12 -3.80 7.15 -13.34
CA LEU A 12 -4.30 8.42 -13.87
C LEU A 12 -3.19 9.47 -13.92
N LYS A 13 -2.37 9.56 -12.87
CA LYS A 13 -1.22 10.46 -12.80
C LYS A 13 -0.14 10.06 -13.82
N ALA A 14 0.19 8.78 -13.92
CA ALA A 14 1.15 8.29 -14.90
C ALA A 14 0.71 8.56 -16.35
N LEU A 15 -0.58 8.34 -16.65
CA LEU A 15 -1.19 8.65 -17.96
C LEU A 15 -1.10 10.13 -18.30
N ARG A 16 -1.18 11.01 -17.30
CA ARG A 16 -1.04 12.47 -17.45
C ARG A 16 0.41 12.93 -17.50
N GLY A 17 1.39 12.03 -17.56
CA GLY A 17 2.81 12.35 -17.66
C GLY A 17 3.47 12.76 -16.34
N TRP A 18 2.84 12.48 -15.19
CA TRP A 18 3.46 12.76 -13.90
C TRP A 18 4.57 11.76 -13.60
N ASN A 19 5.62 12.21 -12.92
CA ASN A 19 6.61 11.31 -12.34
C ASN A 19 6.01 10.65 -11.10
N VAL A 20 5.60 9.40 -11.25
CA VAL A 20 4.95 8.63 -10.19
C VAL A 20 5.90 7.55 -9.68
N PHE A 21 5.95 7.37 -8.38
CA PHE A 21 6.68 6.31 -7.71
C PHE A 21 5.70 5.59 -6.79
N PHE A 22 5.63 4.27 -6.90
CA PHE A 22 4.66 3.46 -6.18
C PHE A 22 5.35 2.39 -5.34
N TYR A 23 4.96 2.27 -4.08
CA TYR A 23 5.51 1.27 -3.17
C TYR A 23 4.40 0.46 -2.48
N LEU A 24 4.81 -0.68 -1.96
CA LEU A 24 4.01 -1.60 -1.18
C LEU A 24 4.74 -1.85 0.12
N TRP A 25 4.06 -1.61 1.23
CA TRP A 25 4.59 -1.87 2.56
C TRP A 25 4.17 -3.26 3.00
N ASP A 26 5.14 -4.15 3.20
CA ASP A 26 4.93 -5.50 3.73
C ASP A 26 6.01 -5.85 4.75
N HIS A 27 6.33 -4.89 5.60
CA HIS A 27 7.27 -5.07 6.69
C HIS A 27 6.56 -4.97 8.04
N MET A 28 6.93 -5.85 8.95
CA MET A 28 6.48 -5.84 10.33
C MET A 28 7.63 -6.25 11.23
N SER A 29 7.92 -5.46 12.26
CA SER A 29 8.99 -5.83 13.17
C SER A 29 8.64 -7.09 13.95
N ALA A 30 9.61 -7.99 14.08
CA ALA A 30 9.42 -9.24 14.82
C ALA A 30 8.92 -9.01 16.27
N PRO A 31 9.43 -8.02 17.03
CA PRO A 31 8.91 -7.71 18.36
C PRO A 31 7.43 -7.27 18.35
N VAL A 32 7.00 -6.54 17.32
CA VAL A 32 5.62 -6.10 17.17
C VAL A 32 4.72 -7.23 16.68
N GLN A 33 5.21 -8.05 15.76
CA GLN A 33 4.51 -9.25 15.28
C GLN A 33 4.23 -10.23 16.43
N ALA A 34 5.16 -10.36 17.38
CA ALA A 34 5.01 -11.21 18.55
C ALA A 34 3.86 -10.77 19.49
N THR A 35 3.42 -9.51 19.44
CA THR A 35 2.29 -9.03 20.27
C THR A 35 0.94 -9.12 19.55
N LEU A 36 0.89 -9.71 18.35
CA LEU A 36 -0.29 -9.76 17.51
C LEU A 36 -0.69 -11.19 17.15
N PRO A 37 -1.96 -11.43 16.76
CA PRO A 37 -2.36 -12.71 16.19
C PRO A 37 -1.48 -13.06 14.98
N GLN A 38 -1.01 -14.31 14.89
CA GLN A 38 -0.06 -14.76 13.86
C GLN A 38 -0.52 -14.49 12.41
N ALA A 39 -1.83 -14.40 12.16
CA ALA A 39 -2.38 -14.11 10.84
C ALA A 39 -2.30 -12.61 10.44
N LYS A 40 -1.85 -11.74 11.35
CA LYS A 40 -1.83 -10.29 11.14
C LYS A 40 -0.43 -9.86 10.70
N GLY A 41 -0.24 -9.65 9.40
CA GLY A 41 0.96 -9.02 8.85
C GLY A 41 0.94 -7.50 8.99
N ALA A 42 1.61 -6.80 8.07
CA ALA A 42 1.55 -5.34 7.95
C ALA A 42 0.10 -4.83 7.97
N TRP A 43 -0.17 -3.80 8.78
CA TRP A 43 -1.51 -3.20 8.90
C TRP A 43 -1.49 -1.73 8.51
N HIS A 44 -2.68 -1.15 8.39
CA HIS A 44 -2.83 0.24 7.98
C HIS A 44 -2.03 1.19 8.89
N SER A 45 -1.18 2.02 8.29
CA SER A 45 -0.36 3.02 8.99
C SER A 45 0.81 2.45 9.81
N SER A 46 1.12 1.15 9.71
CA SER A 46 2.30 0.59 10.39
C SER A 46 3.62 1.16 9.84
N GLU A 47 3.62 1.64 8.61
CA GLU A 47 4.77 2.27 7.95
C GLU A 47 5.17 3.61 8.57
N ILE A 48 4.23 4.33 9.20
CA ILE A 48 4.46 5.68 9.73
C ILE A 48 5.58 5.69 10.77
N TYR A 49 5.67 4.64 11.58
CA TYR A 49 6.71 4.52 12.61
C TYR A 49 8.14 4.49 12.02
N TYR A 50 8.28 4.05 10.78
CA TYR A 50 9.58 3.93 10.10
C TYR A 50 10.01 5.23 9.40
N VAL A 51 9.10 6.19 9.16
CA VAL A 51 9.43 7.50 8.58
C VAL A 51 9.82 8.51 9.65
N PHE A 52 9.08 8.55 10.76
CA PHE A 52 9.16 9.66 11.72
C PHE A 52 10.05 9.37 12.93
N ASP A 53 10.83 8.29 12.90
CA ASP A 53 11.62 7.81 14.04
C ASP A 53 10.79 7.65 15.33
N GLN A 54 9.50 7.34 15.15
CA GLN A 54 8.53 7.11 16.22
C GLN A 54 8.31 5.63 16.45
N LEU A 55 9.34 4.79 16.23
CA LEU A 55 9.22 3.40 16.60
C LEU A 55 8.85 3.35 18.08
N ILE A 56 7.70 2.75 18.38
CA ILE A 56 7.04 2.71 19.70
C ILE A 56 7.97 2.13 20.79
N ARG A 57 9.16 1.65 20.42
CA ARG A 57 10.16 1.09 21.29
C ARG A 57 11.52 1.75 21.03
N PRO A 58 12.34 1.91 22.07
CA PRO A 58 13.67 2.48 21.94
C PRO A 58 14.55 1.64 20.99
N ALA A 59 15.53 2.30 20.36
CA ALA A 59 16.36 1.75 19.29
C ALA A 59 17.14 0.48 19.69
N ASP A 60 17.33 0.27 21.00
CA ASP A 60 17.94 -0.92 21.61
C ASP A 60 17.09 -2.20 21.47
N VAL A 61 15.80 -2.07 21.12
CA VAL A 61 14.89 -3.21 20.87
C VAL A 61 14.84 -3.61 19.39
N LEU A 62 15.35 -2.78 18.49
CA LEU A 62 15.26 -2.98 17.04
C LEU A 62 16.50 -3.72 16.53
N GLY A 63 16.28 -4.85 15.86
CA GLY A 63 17.35 -5.60 15.23
C GLY A 63 17.96 -4.85 14.02
N PRO A 64 19.15 -5.26 13.54
CA PRO A 64 19.81 -4.62 12.39
C PRO A 64 18.95 -4.50 11.13
N GLU A 65 18.10 -5.48 10.86
CA GLU A 65 17.18 -5.46 9.71
C GLU A 65 16.11 -4.37 9.84
N GLU A 66 15.62 -4.10 11.05
CA GLU A 66 14.65 -3.02 11.30
C GLU A 66 15.27 -1.64 11.05
N LEU A 67 16.48 -1.43 11.55
CA LEU A 67 17.23 -0.20 11.35
C LEU A 67 17.55 0.02 9.87
N LYS A 68 17.84 -1.05 9.13
CA LYS A 68 18.04 -1.00 7.69
C LYS A 68 16.78 -0.58 6.95
N VAL A 69 15.62 -1.17 7.27
CA VAL A 69 14.34 -0.78 6.65
C VAL A 69 13.96 0.65 7.03
N GLN A 70 14.11 1.04 8.30
CA GLN A 70 13.85 2.39 8.77
C GLN A 70 14.69 3.42 8.03
N LYS A 71 16.02 3.22 7.99
CA LYS A 71 16.94 4.11 7.28
C LYS A 71 16.58 4.22 5.81
N TYR A 72 16.38 3.09 5.14
CA TYR A 72 16.02 3.08 3.73
C TYR A 72 14.71 3.83 3.47
N TYR A 73 13.69 3.60 4.30
CA TYR A 73 12.40 4.23 4.15
C TYR A 73 12.46 5.74 4.39
N ALA A 74 13.18 6.19 5.42
CA ALA A 74 13.42 7.61 5.64
C ALA A 74 14.19 8.25 4.46
N ASP A 75 15.24 7.58 3.96
CA ASP A 75 16.07 8.08 2.85
C ASP A 75 15.27 8.26 1.57
N ILE A 76 14.36 7.34 1.19
CA ILE A 76 13.53 7.52 -0.02
C ILE A 76 12.62 8.74 0.07
N PHE A 77 12.03 9.01 1.24
CA PHE A 77 11.17 10.19 1.43
C PHE A 77 11.98 11.48 1.40
N ALA A 78 13.13 11.49 2.07
CA ALA A 78 14.03 12.64 2.05
C ALA A 78 14.53 12.96 0.63
N GLN A 79 14.92 11.94 -0.14
CA GLN A 79 15.38 12.10 -1.52
C GLN A 79 14.27 12.55 -2.46
N PHE A 80 13.05 12.03 -2.30
CA PHE A 80 11.90 12.51 -3.04
C PHE A 80 11.59 13.97 -2.72
N ALA A 81 11.63 14.37 -1.44
CA ALA A 81 11.41 15.75 -1.04
C ALA A 81 12.47 16.70 -1.61
N TYR A 82 13.73 16.27 -1.68
CA TYR A 82 14.84 17.10 -2.16
C TYR A 82 14.92 17.17 -3.70
N THR A 83 14.64 16.07 -4.41
CA THR A 83 14.91 15.95 -5.86
C THR A 83 13.70 15.63 -6.72
N GLY A 84 12.56 15.28 -6.12
CA GLY A 84 11.43 14.67 -6.83
C GLY A 84 11.69 13.24 -7.30
N ASN A 85 12.80 12.61 -6.91
CA ASN A 85 13.18 11.25 -7.30
C ASN A 85 13.70 10.45 -6.07
N PRO A 86 12.99 9.41 -5.61
CA PRO A 86 13.38 8.64 -4.43
C PRO A 86 14.50 7.65 -4.78
N ARG A 87 15.73 8.12 -4.94
CA ARG A 87 16.90 7.25 -5.22
C ARG A 87 17.66 6.98 -3.93
N THR A 88 18.01 5.73 -3.66
CA THR A 88 19.04 5.41 -2.66
C THR A 88 20.30 4.90 -3.36
N PRO A 89 21.48 4.96 -2.71
CA PRO A 89 22.71 4.41 -3.26
C PRO A 89 22.62 2.91 -3.55
N GLU A 90 21.87 2.16 -2.74
CA GLU A 90 21.80 0.70 -2.83
C GLU A 90 20.70 0.17 -3.74
N ASN A 91 19.66 0.96 -4.06
CA ASN A 91 18.52 0.49 -4.84
C ASN A 91 17.84 1.59 -5.66
N HIS A 92 17.53 1.27 -6.91
CA HIS A 92 16.75 2.14 -7.78
C HIS A 92 15.26 1.97 -7.49
N PHE A 93 14.61 2.97 -6.91
CA PHE A 93 13.16 3.05 -6.89
C PHE A 93 12.70 3.34 -8.34
N PRO A 94 12.08 2.36 -9.03
CA PRO A 94 11.69 2.56 -10.42
C PRO A 94 10.55 3.59 -10.51
N GLN A 95 10.64 4.47 -11.50
CA GLN A 95 9.48 5.26 -11.89
C GLN A 95 8.38 4.31 -12.37
N TYR A 96 7.18 4.55 -11.88
CA TYR A 96 5.99 3.82 -12.26
C TYR A 96 5.62 4.13 -13.71
N ASP A 97 5.32 3.07 -14.47
CA ASP A 97 4.82 3.18 -15.83
C ASP A 97 3.65 2.21 -16.06
N LEU A 98 2.77 2.53 -17.00
CA LEU A 98 1.54 1.78 -17.24
C LEU A 98 1.77 0.39 -17.85
N ILE A 99 2.95 0.14 -18.41
CA ILE A 99 3.31 -1.11 -19.11
C ILE A 99 3.79 -2.14 -18.10
N THR A 100 4.79 -1.76 -17.30
CA THR A 100 5.49 -2.64 -16.36
C THR A 100 4.89 -2.60 -14.96
N ARG A 101 4.27 -1.47 -14.60
CA ARG A 101 3.69 -1.20 -13.27
C ARG A 101 4.62 -1.58 -12.13
N ARG A 102 5.91 -1.28 -12.32
CA ARG A 102 6.94 -1.53 -11.32
C ARG A 102 6.61 -0.81 -10.03
N SER A 103 6.77 -1.55 -8.94
CA SER A 103 6.48 -1.08 -7.59
C SER A 103 7.62 -1.53 -6.69
N LEU A 104 8.02 -0.65 -5.77
CA LEU A 104 8.96 -1.03 -4.73
C LEU A 104 8.25 -1.80 -3.63
N TRP A 105 8.77 -2.96 -3.25
CA TRP A 105 8.28 -3.75 -2.14
C TRP A 105 9.20 -3.54 -0.95
N ILE A 106 8.64 -2.97 0.10
CA ILE A 106 9.38 -2.55 1.27
C ILE A 106 9.22 -3.63 2.34
N ASP A 107 10.26 -4.44 2.41
CA ASP A 107 10.58 -5.47 3.39
C ASP A 107 12.13 -5.45 3.58
N PRO A 108 12.71 -6.27 4.46
CA PRO A 108 14.17 -6.27 4.66
C PRO A 108 15.00 -6.63 3.42
N THR A 109 14.39 -7.31 2.43
CA THR A 109 15.02 -7.71 1.17
C THR A 109 15.01 -6.61 0.11
N LEU A 110 14.09 -5.64 0.23
CA LEU A 110 13.92 -4.50 -0.67
C LEU A 110 13.89 -4.91 -2.15
N SER A 111 12.73 -5.42 -2.59
CA SER A 111 12.59 -6.02 -3.93
C SER A 111 11.70 -5.19 -4.86
N ILE A 112 11.95 -5.26 -6.17
CA ILE A 112 11.04 -4.68 -7.18
C ILE A 112 10.00 -5.72 -7.55
N LYS A 113 8.72 -5.36 -7.48
CA LYS A 113 7.60 -6.19 -7.94
C LYS A 113 7.01 -5.61 -9.22
N TRP A 114 6.43 -6.51 -10.01
CA TRP A 114 5.85 -6.23 -11.31
C TRP A 114 4.40 -6.67 -11.32
N ASN A 115 3.52 -5.86 -11.90
CA ASN A 115 2.11 -6.22 -12.13
C ASN A 115 1.39 -6.79 -10.90
N TRP A 116 1.73 -6.28 -9.71
CA TRP A 116 1.17 -6.74 -8.46
C TRP A 116 -0.36 -6.59 -8.47
N ILE A 117 -1.06 -7.64 -8.04
CA ILE A 117 -2.53 -7.77 -7.94
C ILE A 117 -3.32 -7.42 -9.21
N THR A 118 -2.74 -7.61 -10.40
CA THR A 118 -3.40 -7.27 -11.68
C THR A 118 -4.80 -7.88 -11.80
N GLU A 119 -4.96 -9.16 -11.46
CA GLU A 119 -6.28 -9.83 -11.52
C GLU A 119 -7.31 -9.19 -10.60
N ARG A 120 -6.94 -8.95 -9.33
CA ARG A 120 -7.81 -8.29 -8.35
C ARG A 120 -8.14 -6.87 -8.80
N ARG A 121 -7.19 -6.16 -9.39
CA ARG A 121 -7.40 -4.82 -9.95
C ARG A 121 -8.39 -4.84 -11.11
N LEU A 122 -8.28 -5.79 -12.02
CA LEU A 122 -9.21 -5.97 -13.15
C LEU A 122 -10.61 -6.35 -12.68
N PHE A 123 -10.70 -7.19 -11.64
CA PHE A 123 -11.97 -7.50 -10.99
C PHE A 123 -12.65 -6.22 -10.47
N TRP A 124 -11.95 -5.45 -9.65
CA TRP A 124 -12.52 -4.24 -9.05
C TRP A 124 -12.76 -3.11 -10.07
N ALA A 125 -11.94 -3.00 -11.12
CA ALA A 125 -12.09 -1.96 -12.14
C ALA A 125 -13.20 -2.26 -13.16
N GLN A 126 -13.39 -3.52 -13.55
CA GLN A 126 -14.21 -3.87 -14.72
C GLN A 126 -15.40 -4.76 -14.40
N HIS A 127 -15.35 -5.52 -13.31
CA HIS A 127 -16.35 -6.53 -12.99
C HIS A 127 -17.26 -6.10 -11.85
N VAL A 128 -16.74 -5.35 -10.87
CA VAL A 128 -17.51 -4.89 -9.71
C VAL A 128 -18.76 -4.10 -10.11
N THR A 129 -18.66 -3.26 -11.15
CA THR A 129 -19.74 -2.39 -11.64
C THR A 129 -20.88 -3.18 -12.29
N LYS A 130 -20.64 -4.44 -12.66
CA LYS A 130 -21.64 -5.34 -13.23
C LYS A 130 -22.48 -6.04 -12.16
N PHE A 131 -22.04 -5.98 -10.89
CA PHE A 131 -22.75 -6.59 -9.78
C PHE A 131 -23.61 -5.56 -9.06
N ASN A 132 -24.88 -5.90 -8.85
CA ASN A 132 -25.71 -5.19 -7.89
C ASN A 132 -25.48 -5.78 -6.49
N PHE A 133 -24.63 -5.14 -5.69
CA PHE A 133 -24.31 -5.62 -4.35
C PHE A 133 -25.49 -5.64 -3.39
N ASN A 134 -26.55 -4.87 -3.66
CA ASN A 134 -27.76 -4.97 -2.86
C ASN A 134 -28.43 -6.32 -3.10
N ILE A 135 -28.49 -6.79 -4.34
CA ILE A 135 -29.00 -8.13 -4.67
C ILE A 135 -28.11 -9.21 -4.06
N LEU A 136 -26.78 -9.08 -4.15
CA LEU A 136 -25.84 -10.07 -3.59
C LEU A 136 -25.85 -10.13 -2.06
N ARG A 137 -26.21 -9.03 -1.38
CA ARG A 137 -26.40 -8.98 0.07
C ARG A 137 -27.77 -9.52 0.52
N GLY A 138 -28.55 -10.09 -0.40
CA GLY A 138 -29.89 -10.61 -0.11
C GLY A 138 -30.94 -9.51 0.08
N ARG A 139 -30.62 -8.24 -0.23
CA ARG A 139 -31.63 -7.18 -0.20
C ARG A 139 -32.53 -7.31 -1.42
N THR A 140 -33.82 -7.42 -1.17
CA THR A 140 -34.83 -7.49 -2.21
C THR A 140 -34.97 -6.13 -2.91
N ARG A 141 -35.40 -6.13 -4.18
CA ARG A 141 -35.63 -4.90 -4.96
C ARG A 141 -36.56 -3.91 -4.24
N TRP A 142 -37.44 -4.42 -3.38
CA TRP A 142 -38.38 -3.64 -2.58
C TRP A 142 -37.73 -2.85 -1.45
N GLU A 143 -36.70 -3.39 -0.78
CA GLU A 143 -35.97 -2.70 0.30
C GLU A 143 -35.07 -1.56 -0.23
N ILE A 144 -34.68 -1.63 -1.50
CA ILE A 144 -33.86 -0.61 -2.18
C ILE A 144 -34.72 0.60 -2.59
N ILE A 145 -35.96 0.36 -3.02
CA ILE A 145 -36.86 1.41 -3.53
C ILE A 145 -37.60 2.13 -2.39
N SER A 146 -37.86 1.44 -1.28
CA SER A 146 -38.65 1.97 -0.15
C SER A 146 -37.85 2.77 0.87
N GLY A 147 -36.51 2.84 0.78
CA GLY A 147 -35.69 3.56 1.76
C GLY A 147 -35.97 3.08 3.18
N SER A 148 -35.71 1.81 3.49
CA SER A 148 -36.04 1.27 4.81
C SER A 148 -35.18 1.92 5.91
N PRO A 149 -35.79 2.42 7.00
CA PRO A 149 -35.12 3.11 8.10
C PRO A 149 -34.57 2.07 9.07
N LEU A 150 -33.37 1.55 8.79
CA LEU A 150 -32.59 0.79 9.76
C LEU A 150 -31.16 1.31 9.78
N ASP A 151 -31.04 2.63 9.94
CA ASP A 151 -29.88 3.26 10.55
C ASP A 151 -30.28 3.62 11.99
N ASN A 152 -29.98 2.71 12.93
CA ASN A 152 -29.81 2.95 14.36
C ASN A 152 -28.76 1.99 14.88
#